data_AF-A0A4R9JHX9-F1
#
_entry.id   AF-A0A4R9JHX9-F1
#
_cell.length_a   1.000
_cell.length_b   1.000
_cell.length_c   1.000
_cell.angle_alpha   90.00
_cell.angle_beta   90.00
_cell.angle_gamma   90.00
#
_symmetry.space_group_name_H-M   'P 1'
#
loop_
_entity.id
_entity.type
_entity.pdbx_description
1 polymer ?
#
loop_
_entity_poly.entity_id
_entity_poly.type
_entity_poly.pdbx_seq_one_letter_code
_entity_poly.pdbx_strand_id
1 'polypeptide(L)' 'MNKTQIGNLLLVLFLGLMAGAVAGVVLDRLLGTTYLSRFLFDSPVSLELYIIKVEFQLTPASIVGLVASGYLALKKG' A
#
# COMPACT_ATOMS: atom_id res chain seq x y z
N MET A 1 -9.44 -14.53 16.58
CA MET A 1 -9.71 -14.23 15.15
C MET A 1 -9.74 -15.53 14.38
N ASN A 2 -10.81 -15.75 13.62
CA ASN A 2 -10.94 -16.93 12.77
C ASN A 2 -10.03 -16.80 11.53
N LYS A 3 -9.58 -17.90 10.92
CA LYS A 3 -8.66 -17.86 9.75
C LYS A 3 -9.18 -16.96 8.63
N THR A 4 -10.50 -16.96 8.41
CA THR A 4 -11.19 -16.12 7.43
C THR A 4 -11.12 -14.62 7.74
N GLN A 5 -11.13 -14.24 9.02
CA GLN A 5 -11.03 -12.83 9.43
C GLN A 5 -9.61 -12.29 9.22
N ILE A 6 -8.59 -13.11 9.46
CA ILE A 6 -7.18 -12.74 9.20
C ILE A 6 -6.97 -12.55 7.70
N GLY A 7 -7.50 -13.46 6.87
CA GLY A 7 -7.43 -13.35 5.41
C GLY A 7 -8.11 -12.07 4.90
N ASN A 8 -9.31 -11.77 5.38
CA ASN A 8 -10.03 -10.56 4.97
C ASN A 8 -9.31 -9.28 5.42
N LEU A 9 -8.75 -9.26 6.63
CA LEU A 9 -7.96 -8.14 7.13
C LEU A 9 -6.73 -7.88 6.25
N LEU A 10 -5.97 -8.94 5.91
CA LEU A 10 -4.82 -8.82 5.01
C LEU A 10 -5.21 -8.29 3.63
N LEU A 11 -6.35 -8.74 3.11
CA LEU A 11 -6.87 -8.31 1.80
C LEU A 11 -7.24 -6.82 1.82
N VAL A 12 -7.92 -6.36 2.88
CA VAL A 12 -8.27 -4.94 3.07
C VAL A 12 -7.02 -4.07 3.23
N LEU A 13 -6.02 -4.54 3.99
CA LEU A 13 -4.75 -3.83 4.15
C LEU A 13 -4.02 -3.70 2.82
N PHE A 14 -3.94 -4.78 2.04
CA PHE A 14 -3.32 -4.80 0.72
C PHE A 14 -4.03 -3.86 -0.27
N LEU A 15 -5.36 -3.91 -0.31
CA LEU A 15 -6.16 -3.00 -1.13
C LEU A 15 -5.98 -1.54 -0.71
N GLY A 16 -5.91 -1.28 0.58
CA GLY A 16 -5.65 0.07 1.11
C GLY A 16 -4.27 0.60 0.73
N LEU A 17 -3.24 -0.24 0.77
CA LEU A 17 -1.89 0.12 0.34
C LEU A 17 -1.88 0.51 -1.16
N MET A 18 -2.50 -0.31 -2.01
CA MET A 18 -2.62 -0.04 -3.45
C MET A 18 -3.45 1.22 -3.73
N ALA A 19 -4.61 1.37 -3.08
CA ALA A 19 -5.45 2.54 -3.23
C ALA A 19 -4.75 3.83 -2.78
N GLY A 20 -3.99 3.77 -1.67
CA GLY A 20 -3.17 4.87 -1.19
C GLY A 20 -2.09 5.27 -2.18
N ALA A 21 -1.39 4.29 -2.77
CA ALA A 21 -0.37 4.55 -3.79
C ALA A 21 -0.96 5.27 -5.01
N VAL A 22 -2.10 4.77 -5.53
CA VAL A 22 -2.78 5.36 -6.69
C VAL A 22 -3.30 6.76 -6.36
N ALA A 23 -3.93 6.95 -5.20
CA ALA A 23 -4.42 8.26 -4.76
C ALA A 23 -3.27 9.27 -4.61
N GLY A 24 -2.12 8.84 -4.09
CA GLY A 24 -0.92 9.66 -3.99
C GLY A 24 -0.43 10.18 -5.33
N VAL A 25 -0.39 9.30 -6.36
CA VAL A 25 -0.01 9.68 -7.72
C VAL A 25 -1.01 10.69 -8.32
N VAL A 26 -2.30 10.49 -8.08
CA VAL A 26 -3.34 11.41 -8.56
C VAL A 26 -3.21 12.78 -7.89
N LEU A 27 -3.05 12.81 -6.56
CA LEU A 27 -2.89 14.06 -5.81
C LEU A 27 -1.63 14.82 -6.20
N ASP A 28 -0.51 14.12 -6.37
CA ASP A 28 0.74 14.74 -6.81
C ASP A 28 0.59 15.37 -8.20
N ARG A 29 -0.09 14.70 -9.13
CA ARG A 29 -0.37 15.27 -10.46
C ARG A 29 -1.29 16.50 -10.39
N LEU A 30 -2.29 16.50 -9.53
CA LEU A 30 -3.23 17.61 -9.36
C LEU A 30 -2.59 18.83 -8.70
N LEU A 31 -1.70 18.60 -7.74
CA LEU A 31 -1.04 19.65 -6.96
C LEU A 31 0.31 20.09 -7.57
N GLY A 32 0.77 19.41 -8.63
CA GLY A 32 2.08 19.65 -9.24
C GLY A 32 3.25 19.27 -8.33
N THR A 33 3.02 18.37 -7.38
CA THR A 33 4.02 17.90 -6.40
C THR A 33 4.49 16.49 -6.74
N THR A 34 5.56 16.03 -6.07
CA THR A 34 6.07 14.65 -6.19
C THR A 34 6.27 13.98 -4.83
N TYR A 35 5.80 14.60 -3.75
CA TYR A 35 6.08 14.16 -2.38
C TYR A 35 5.33 12.88 -2.00
N LEU A 36 4.08 12.73 -2.44
CA LEU A 36 3.22 11.61 -2.04
C LEU A 36 3.53 10.32 -2.80
N SER A 37 4.01 10.45 -4.03
CA SER A 37 4.35 9.37 -4.95
C SER A 37 5.84 9.01 -4.96
N ARG A 38 6.71 9.81 -4.32
CA ARG A 38 8.13 9.47 -4.19
C ARG A 38 8.32 8.18 -3.41
N PHE A 39 9.22 7.33 -3.90
CA PHE A 39 9.59 6.11 -3.21
C PHE A 39 10.36 6.43 -1.92
N LEU A 40 10.00 5.74 -0.83
CA LEU A 40 10.66 5.88 0.48
C LEU A 40 12.03 5.22 0.53
N PHE A 41 12.28 4.24 -0.34
CA PHE A 41 13.52 3.47 -0.40
C PHE A 41 14.16 3.67 -1.76
N ASP A 42 15.48 3.84 -1.79
CA ASP A 42 16.25 3.98 -3.03
C ASP A 42 16.28 2.68 -3.85
N SER A 43 16.14 1.53 -3.17
CA SER A 43 16.17 0.21 -3.79
C SER A 43 14.83 -0.52 -3.57
N PRO A 44 14.24 -1.12 -4.62
CA PRO A 44 13.10 -2.01 -4.46
C PRO A 44 13.44 -3.21 -3.58
N VAL A 45 12.49 -3.64 -2.76
CA VAL A 45 12.57 -4.96 -2.12
C VAL A 45 12.20 -5.98 -3.18
N SER A 46 13.18 -6.72 -3.69
CA SER A 46 12.96 -7.78 -4.67
C SER A 46 12.82 -9.14 -3.99
N LEU A 47 11.69 -9.79 -4.22
CA LEU A 47 11.49 -11.21 -3.96
C LEU A 47 11.72 -11.95 -5.27
N GLU A 48 12.87 -12.63 -5.37
CA GLU A 48 13.15 -13.56 -6.46
C GLU A 48 12.47 -14.89 -6.17
N LEU A 49 11.30 -15.09 -6.78
CA LEU A 49 10.75 -16.43 -6.95
C LEU A 49 11.40 -17.03 -8.20
N TYR A 50 11.66 -18.33 -8.20
CA TYR A 50 12.39 -19.09 -9.23
C TYR A 50 11.98 -18.79 -10.70
N ILE A 51 10.80 -18.21 -10.93
CA ILE A 51 10.24 -17.85 -12.25
C ILE A 51 9.87 -16.36 -12.35
N ILE A 52 9.67 -15.66 -11.22
CA ILE A 52 9.11 -14.29 -11.19
C ILE A 52 9.87 -13.45 -10.18
N LYS A 53 10.45 -12.33 -10.65
CA LYS A 53 10.97 -11.29 -9.77
C LYS A 53 9.84 -10.33 -9.43
N VAL A 54 9.44 -10.29 -8.16
CA VAL A 54 8.45 -9.33 -7.68
C VAL A 54 9.18 -8.23 -6.94
N GLU A 55 9.07 -7.01 -7.43
CA GLU A 55 9.66 -5.83 -6.82
C GLU A 55 8.58 -5.01 -6.11
N PHE A 56 8.79 -4.76 -4.82
CA PHE A 56 7.92 -3.91 -4.01
C PHE A 56 8.63 -2.62 -3.64
N GLN A 57 7.95 -1.51 -3.86
CA GLN A 57 8.34 -0.19 -3.37
C GLN A 57 7.17 0.47 -2.67
N LEU A 58 7.48 1.21 -1.60
CA LEU A 58 6.50 1.91 -0.79
C LEU A 58 6.64 3.41 -1.03
N THR A 59 5.50 4.08 -1.12
CA THR A 59 5.38 5.54 -1.17
C THR A 59 4.69 6.06 0.09
N PRO A 60 4.91 7.33 0.51
CA PRO A 60 4.21 7.91 1.65
C PRO A 60 2.69 7.75 1.56
N ALA A 61 2.12 7.94 0.37
CA ALA A 61 0.69 7.75 0.17
C ALA A 61 0.22 6.30 0.32
N SER A 62 1.04 5.32 -0.08
CA SER A 62 0.73 3.90 0.14
C SER A 62 0.68 3.54 1.64
N ILE A 63 1.56 4.15 2.45
CA ILE A 63 1.54 3.99 3.91
C ILE A 63 0.28 4.62 4.50
N VAL A 64 -0.08 5.83 4.07
CA VAL A 64 -1.33 6.48 4.50
C VAL A 64 -2.54 5.61 4.15
N GLY A 65 -2.57 5.02 2.95
CA GLY A 65 -3.63 4.10 2.53
C GLY A 65 -3.71 2.85 3.41
N LEU A 66 -2.56 2.28 3.80
CA LEU A 66 -2.50 1.12 4.69
C LEU A 66 -2.97 1.46 6.11
N VAL A 67 -2.57 2.61 6.65
CA VAL A 67 -3.02 3.05 7.99
C VAL A 67 -4.52 3.34 7.99
N ALA A 68 -5.02 4.01 6.94
CA ALA A 68 -6.44 4.32 6.80
C ALA A 68 -7.28 3.04 6.65
N SER A 69 -6.86 2.09 5.81
CA SER A 69 -7.57 0.82 5.65
C SER A 69 -7.49 -0.04 6.90
N GLY A 70 -6.34 -0.07 7.59
CA GLY A 70 -6.18 -0.77 8.86
C GLY A 70 -7.08 -0.21 9.95
N TYR A 71 -7.15 1.12 10.07
CA TYR A 71 -8.06 1.79 10.99
C TYR A 71 -9.54 1.46 10.68
N LEU A 72 -9.94 1.51 9.40
CA LEU A 72 -11.30 1.18 8.99
C LEU A 72 -11.65 -0.30 9.20
N ALA A 73 -10.70 -1.20 8.94
CA ALA A 73 -10.88 -2.63 9.14
C ALA A 73 -11.03 -2.97 10.64
N LEU A 74 -10.24 -2.32 11.51
CA LEU A 74 -10.34 -2.50 12.96
C LEU A 74 -11.57 -1.84 13.57
N LYS A 75 -12.07 -0.73 12.98
CA LYS A 75 -13.29 -0.06 13.44
C LYS A 75 -14.56 -0.81 13.03
N LYS A 76 -14.52 -1.55 11.92
CA LYS A 76 -15.66 -2.33 11.40
C LYS A 76 -15.65 -3.81 11.83
N GLY A 77 -14.53 -4.33 12.32
CA GLY A 77 -14.38 -5.68 12.87
C GLY A 77 -14.69 -5.74 14.35
#